data_AF-A0A3N6MEM1-F1
#
_entry.id   AF-A0A3N6MEM1-F1
#
_cell.length_a   1.000
_cell.length_b   1.000
_cell.length_c   1.000
_cell.angle_alpha   90.00
_cell.angle_beta   90.00
_cell.angle_gamma   90.00
#
_symmetry.space_group_name_H-M   'P 1'
#
loop_
_entity.id
_entity.type
_entity.pdbx_description
1 polymer ?
#
loop_
_entity_poly.entity_id
_entity_poly.type
_entity_poly.pdbx_seq_one_letter_code
_entity_poly.pdbx_strand_id
1 'polypeptide(L)'
;MRRRALLGAIGTAGFSGCLDGGTSERETRSSDSTTDESGSDDGSQTDGDAESDDDPRTGERTYDECNAPYVTHDQLPDEIAAEVDVAFDDGEYVTDGELLYEQAIGDGTPLWKDRPYDHRVETDGETRRLSFEAQTEYASPRTLELWNDTDESVTATVTITDEDDEAVVDTTFAVEGDERERVDAASRFGTYDVEIELEDGRRETDTWELFAPKSEGVDGLTVGITADEISIEPLIWAYDFEPCPMQWERT
;
A
#
# COMPACT_ATOMS: atom_id res chain seq x y z
N MET A 1 47.75 6.91 24.50
CA MET A 1 48.07 8.34 24.30
C MET A 1 46.76 9.11 24.32
N ARG A 2 46.72 10.24 25.05
CA ARG A 2 45.55 11.11 25.23
C ARG A 2 45.42 12.13 24.10
N ARG A 3 44.19 12.36 23.60
CA ARG A 3 43.56 13.63 23.12
C ARG A 3 42.03 13.36 23.19
N ARG A 4 41.14 13.91 24.05
CA ARG A 4 40.67 15.30 24.34
C ARG A 4 40.54 16.15 23.07
N ALA A 5 39.51 16.91 22.77
CA ALA A 5 38.09 17.13 23.15
C ALA A 5 37.70 18.41 22.36
N LEU A 6 36.44 18.63 21.96
CA LEU A 6 35.77 19.96 21.99
C LEU A 6 34.32 19.91 21.48
N LEU A 7 33.45 20.55 22.25
CA LEU A 7 32.02 20.80 22.05
C LEU A 7 31.72 21.88 21.00
N GLY A 8 30.49 21.89 20.49
CA GLY A 8 29.78 23.04 19.93
C GLY A 8 28.28 22.89 20.14
N ALA A 9 27.62 23.92 20.68
CA ALA A 9 26.29 23.87 21.30
C ALA A 9 25.17 24.59 20.50
N ILE A 10 23.94 24.07 20.66
CA ILE A 10 22.62 24.73 20.88
C ILE A 10 22.18 25.93 20.01
N GLY A 11 20.96 25.80 19.42
CA GLY A 11 20.09 26.91 19.02
C GLY A 11 18.62 26.47 18.88
N THR A 12 17.71 27.14 19.59
CA THR A 12 16.30 26.78 19.85
C THR A 12 15.26 27.38 18.90
N ALA A 13 14.19 26.59 18.68
CA ALA A 13 12.76 26.86 18.42
C ALA A 13 12.19 28.24 18.03
N GLY A 14 11.16 28.19 17.16
CA GLY A 14 10.10 29.20 17.06
C GLY A 14 9.12 28.97 15.89
N PHE A 15 8.07 28.17 16.08
CA PHE A 15 6.88 28.17 15.22
C PHE A 15 5.67 28.68 16.02
N SER A 16 5.09 29.79 15.59
CA SER A 16 3.74 30.24 15.95
C SER A 16 2.80 29.90 14.79
N GLY A 17 1.70 29.23 15.09
CA GLY A 17 0.64 28.92 14.14
C GLY A 17 -0.30 30.08 13.86
N CYS A 18 -1.27 29.83 12.97
CA CYS A 18 -2.69 30.16 13.12
C CYS A 18 -3.49 29.38 12.08
N LEU A 19 -4.53 28.71 12.56
CA LEU A 19 -5.65 28.16 11.80
C LEU A 19 -6.46 29.30 11.18
N ASP A 20 -6.97 29.14 9.97
CA ASP A 20 -8.14 29.90 9.51
C ASP A 20 -9.08 28.98 8.74
N GLY A 21 -10.28 28.84 9.29
CA GLY A 21 -11.36 28.00 8.78
C GLY A 21 -12.21 28.74 7.76
N GLY A 22 -12.41 28.12 6.60
CA GLY A 22 -13.36 28.58 5.59
C GLY A 22 -14.58 27.66 5.53
N THR A 23 -15.63 27.98 6.26
CA THR A 23 -16.97 27.45 6.01
C THR A 23 -17.61 28.28 4.90
N SER A 24 -17.72 27.73 3.69
CA SER A 24 -18.56 28.32 2.64
C SER A 24 -19.99 27.79 2.75
N GLU A 25 -20.85 28.68 3.21
CA GLU A 25 -22.29 28.66 3.01
C GLU A 25 -22.60 28.61 1.50
N ARG A 26 -23.47 27.70 1.07
CA ARG A 26 -24.14 27.82 -0.22
C ARG A 26 -25.63 27.55 -0.06
N GLU A 27 -26.36 28.65 0.02
CA GLU A 27 -27.79 28.73 -0.22
C GLU A 27 -28.13 28.23 -1.63
N THR A 28 -29.07 27.29 -1.76
CA THR A 28 -29.96 27.28 -2.93
C THR A 28 -31.40 27.07 -2.49
N ARG A 29 -32.14 28.14 -2.76
CA ARG A 29 -33.55 28.43 -2.58
C ARG A 29 -34.50 27.30 -2.97
N SER A 30 -35.50 27.13 -2.11
CA SER A 30 -36.82 26.64 -2.44
C SER A 30 -37.41 27.36 -3.65
N SER A 31 -38.06 26.62 -4.53
CA SER A 31 -39.14 27.14 -5.37
C SER A 31 -40.24 26.10 -5.42
N ASP A 32 -41.39 26.55 -4.94
CA ASP A 32 -42.67 25.88 -4.81
C ASP A 32 -43.43 25.94 -6.16
N SER A 33 -44.63 25.36 -6.18
CA SER A 33 -45.75 25.52 -7.13
C SER A 33 -45.90 24.56 -8.33
N THR A 34 -46.65 23.48 -8.07
CA THR A 34 -47.93 23.04 -8.67
C THR A 34 -48.17 23.17 -10.18
N THR A 35 -48.74 22.12 -10.82
CA THR A 35 -50.09 22.09 -11.45
C THR A 35 -50.36 20.70 -12.07
N ASP A 36 -51.51 20.11 -11.73
CA ASP A 36 -52.13 18.93 -12.35
C ASP A 36 -52.48 19.14 -13.85
N GLU A 37 -52.60 18.05 -14.63
CA GLU A 37 -53.85 17.66 -15.32
C GLU A 37 -53.62 16.55 -16.36
N SER A 38 -54.61 15.66 -16.44
CA SER A 38 -54.68 14.45 -17.27
C SER A 38 -54.97 14.75 -18.75
N GLY A 39 -54.51 13.87 -19.64
CA GLY A 39 -54.95 13.82 -21.03
C GLY A 39 -54.62 12.48 -21.68
N SER A 40 -55.66 11.69 -21.96
CA SER A 40 -55.64 10.45 -22.74
C SER A 40 -55.51 10.72 -24.25
N ASP A 41 -55.07 9.68 -24.98
CA ASP A 41 -55.57 9.19 -26.28
C ASP A 41 -54.52 8.83 -27.36
N ASP A 42 -54.54 7.53 -27.67
CA ASP A 42 -54.63 6.89 -29.01
C ASP A 42 -53.48 6.99 -30.02
N GLY A 43 -52.93 5.81 -30.36
CA GLY A 43 -52.97 5.38 -31.76
C GLY A 43 -51.65 5.03 -32.48
N SER A 44 -51.63 3.77 -32.91
CA SER A 44 -51.02 3.24 -34.15
C SER A 44 -49.62 2.63 -34.11
N GLN A 45 -49.67 1.31 -34.37
CA GLN A 45 -48.62 0.39 -34.73
C GLN A 45 -47.85 0.85 -35.98
N THR A 46 -46.54 0.61 -35.99
CA THR A 46 -45.83 0.23 -37.20
C THR A 46 -44.89 -0.92 -36.83
N ASP A 47 -45.26 -2.11 -37.31
CA ASP A 47 -44.41 -3.28 -37.38
C ASP A 47 -43.17 -2.93 -38.20
N GLY A 48 -42.01 -3.03 -37.55
CA GLY A 48 -40.71 -2.92 -38.16
C GLY A 48 -39.87 -4.06 -37.62
N ASP A 49 -40.08 -5.25 -38.17
CA ASP A 49 -39.19 -6.40 -38.03
C ASP A 49 -37.82 -6.03 -38.59
N ALA A 50 -36.99 -5.41 -37.76
CA ALA A 50 -35.55 -5.38 -37.95
C ALA A 50 -35.02 -6.63 -37.24
N GLU A 51 -34.86 -7.71 -38.02
CA GLU A 51 -34.06 -8.86 -37.64
C GLU A 51 -32.66 -8.33 -37.31
N SER A 52 -32.42 -8.10 -36.03
CA SER A 52 -31.08 -7.87 -35.50
C SER A 52 -30.46 -9.26 -35.43
N ASP A 53 -29.68 -9.60 -36.46
CA ASP A 53 -28.66 -10.63 -36.40
C ASP A 53 -27.66 -10.22 -35.31
N ASP A 54 -28.04 -10.44 -34.05
CA ASP A 54 -27.16 -10.47 -32.89
C ASP A 54 -26.24 -11.68 -33.10
N ASP A 55 -25.10 -11.47 -33.75
CA ASP A 55 -24.00 -12.44 -33.79
C ASP A 55 -23.40 -12.48 -32.37
N PRO A 56 -23.55 -13.58 -31.60
CA PRO A 56 -23.10 -13.65 -30.21
C PRO A 56 -21.57 -13.78 -30.08
N ARG A 57 -20.80 -13.33 -31.08
CA ARG A 57 -19.34 -13.44 -31.13
C ARG A 57 -18.62 -12.09 -31.11
N THR A 58 -19.34 -10.98 -30.99
CA THR A 58 -18.78 -9.62 -30.95
C THR A 58 -19.15 -8.86 -29.69
N GLY A 59 -19.32 -9.55 -28.55
CA GLY A 59 -19.34 -8.87 -27.26
C GLY A 59 -17.96 -8.28 -26.98
N GLU A 60 -17.88 -6.94 -26.89
CA GLU A 60 -16.70 -6.25 -26.34
C GLU A 60 -16.50 -6.79 -24.91
N ARG A 61 -15.35 -7.40 -24.64
CA ARG A 61 -15.04 -7.88 -23.29
C ARG A 61 -14.73 -6.64 -22.46
N THR A 62 -15.56 -6.36 -21.46
CA THR A 62 -15.34 -5.27 -20.50
C THR A 62 -15.09 -5.87 -19.14
N TYR A 63 -14.05 -5.43 -18.43
CA TYR A 63 -13.75 -5.88 -17.08
C TYR A 63 -14.06 -4.77 -16.08
N ASP A 64 -14.54 -5.16 -14.89
CA ASP A 64 -14.71 -4.24 -13.77
C ASP A 64 -13.33 -3.87 -13.20
N GLU A 65 -13.06 -2.58 -13.06
CA GLU A 65 -11.80 -2.08 -12.51
C GLU A 65 -11.66 -2.49 -11.02
N CYS A 66 -10.58 -3.21 -10.73
CA CYS A 66 -10.25 -3.62 -9.37
C CYS A 66 -9.73 -2.43 -8.56
N ASN A 67 -10.41 -2.09 -7.46
CA ASN A 67 -10.03 -1.03 -6.52
C ASN A 67 -9.30 -1.57 -5.28
N ALA A 68 -8.83 -2.82 -5.30
CA ALA A 68 -8.00 -3.35 -4.23
C ALA A 68 -6.62 -2.66 -4.24
N PRO A 69 -5.94 -2.54 -3.09
CA PRO A 69 -4.61 -1.91 -3.05
C PRO A 69 -3.54 -2.73 -3.76
N TYR A 70 -3.82 -3.98 -4.11
CA TYR A 70 -3.02 -4.81 -5.01
C TYR A 70 -3.92 -5.90 -5.62
N VAL A 71 -3.52 -6.41 -6.78
CA VAL A 71 -4.10 -7.61 -7.41
C VAL A 71 -3.11 -8.75 -7.30
N THR A 72 -3.53 -9.94 -6.86
CA THR A 72 -2.61 -11.09 -6.85
C THR A 72 -2.61 -11.80 -8.19
N HIS A 73 -1.43 -12.23 -8.64
CA HIS A 73 -1.26 -12.98 -9.88
C HIS A 73 -2.19 -14.20 -9.96
N ASP A 74 -2.36 -14.91 -8.84
CA ASP A 74 -3.22 -16.12 -8.77
C ASP A 74 -4.71 -15.83 -8.96
N GLN A 75 -5.13 -14.56 -8.89
CA GLN A 75 -6.50 -14.15 -9.15
C GLN A 75 -6.74 -13.81 -10.62
N LEU A 76 -5.69 -13.60 -11.41
CA LEU A 76 -5.79 -13.28 -12.83
C LEU A 76 -6.41 -14.45 -13.61
N PRO A 77 -7.25 -14.17 -14.63
CA PRO A 77 -7.62 -15.18 -15.60
C PRO A 77 -6.42 -15.74 -16.31
N ASP A 78 -6.56 -16.96 -16.79
CA ASP A 78 -5.57 -17.62 -17.63
C ASP A 78 -5.09 -16.75 -18.81
N GLU A 79 -6.00 -16.02 -19.47
CA GLU A 79 -5.65 -15.16 -20.61
C GLU A 79 -4.78 -13.95 -20.21
N ILE A 80 -5.06 -13.33 -19.06
CA ILE A 80 -4.29 -12.18 -18.56
C ILE A 80 -3.01 -12.64 -17.87
N ALA A 81 -3.10 -13.72 -17.08
CA ALA A 81 -1.95 -14.36 -16.46
C ALA A 81 -0.91 -14.76 -17.50
N ALA A 82 -1.34 -15.23 -18.69
CA ALA A 82 -0.42 -15.54 -19.79
C ALA A 82 0.34 -14.29 -20.31
N GLU A 83 -0.31 -13.14 -20.46
CA GLU A 83 0.37 -11.89 -20.85
C GLU A 83 1.38 -11.46 -19.77
N VAL A 84 0.98 -11.57 -18.51
CA VAL A 84 1.79 -11.22 -17.34
C VAL A 84 2.99 -12.14 -17.18
N ASP A 85 2.81 -13.45 -17.34
CA ASP A 85 3.90 -14.42 -17.26
C ASP A 85 4.93 -14.19 -18.36
N VAL A 86 4.50 -13.90 -19.60
CA VAL A 86 5.43 -13.51 -20.67
C VAL A 86 6.17 -12.22 -20.32
N ALA A 87 5.48 -11.20 -19.80
CA ALA A 87 6.13 -9.96 -19.38
C ALA A 87 7.16 -10.18 -18.26
N PHE A 88 6.92 -11.09 -17.34
CA PHE A 88 7.90 -11.45 -16.30
C PHE A 88 9.07 -12.26 -16.86
N ASP A 89 8.83 -13.20 -17.77
CA ASP A 89 9.86 -14.10 -18.32
C ASP A 89 10.77 -13.38 -19.32
N ASP A 90 10.19 -12.57 -20.20
CA ASP A 90 10.90 -11.87 -21.28
C ASP A 90 11.29 -10.43 -20.90
N GLY A 91 10.79 -9.94 -19.76
CA GLY A 91 10.94 -8.56 -19.27
C GLY A 91 9.90 -7.59 -19.83
N GLU A 92 9.24 -7.96 -20.92
CA GLU A 92 8.13 -7.22 -21.52
C GLU A 92 7.19 -8.15 -22.30
N TYR A 93 5.92 -7.80 -22.37
CA TYR A 93 4.96 -8.39 -23.31
C TYR A 93 4.56 -7.34 -24.34
N VAL A 94 4.63 -7.68 -25.62
CA VAL A 94 4.36 -6.74 -26.73
C VAL A 94 3.29 -7.33 -27.64
N THR A 95 2.28 -6.53 -27.98
CA THR A 95 1.18 -6.91 -28.86
C THR A 95 0.80 -5.77 -29.81
N ASP A 96 0.43 -6.07 -31.05
CA ASP A 96 -0.13 -5.11 -32.03
C ASP A 96 -1.67 -4.99 -31.92
N GLY A 97 -2.24 -5.61 -30.89
CA GLY A 97 -3.67 -5.61 -30.60
C GLY A 97 -3.98 -5.02 -29.23
N GLU A 98 -5.15 -5.38 -28.71
CA GLU A 98 -5.55 -5.03 -27.35
C GLU A 98 -4.69 -5.77 -26.32
N LEU A 99 -4.38 -5.09 -25.22
CA LEU A 99 -3.76 -5.70 -24.04
C LEU A 99 -4.90 -6.05 -23.07
N LEU A 100 -5.02 -7.30 -22.65
CA LEU A 100 -6.12 -7.68 -21.74
C LEU A 100 -5.84 -7.20 -20.31
N TYR A 101 -4.56 -7.14 -19.94
CA TYR A 101 -4.11 -6.63 -18.64
C TYR A 101 -4.64 -5.22 -18.32
N GLU A 102 -4.51 -4.26 -19.25
CA GLU A 102 -4.91 -2.85 -19.01
C GLU A 102 -6.42 -2.70 -18.80
N GLN A 103 -7.21 -3.66 -19.27
CA GLN A 103 -8.66 -3.62 -19.11
C GLN A 103 -9.08 -4.11 -17.71
N ALA A 104 -8.30 -5.01 -17.09
CA ALA A 104 -8.66 -5.67 -15.83
C ALA A 104 -8.01 -5.02 -14.60
N ILE A 105 -6.84 -4.41 -14.76
CA ILE A 105 -6.11 -3.76 -13.69
C ILE A 105 -5.97 -2.29 -14.02
N GLY A 106 -6.58 -1.44 -13.19
CA GLY A 106 -6.48 0.01 -13.33
C GLY A 106 -5.06 0.52 -13.10
N ASP A 107 -4.75 1.64 -13.75
CA ASP A 107 -3.47 2.35 -13.59
C ASP A 107 -3.14 2.57 -12.11
N GLY A 108 -1.92 2.23 -11.72
CA GLY A 108 -1.41 2.46 -10.37
C GLY A 108 -1.81 1.42 -9.33
N THR A 109 -2.49 0.33 -9.73
CA THR A 109 -2.70 -0.83 -8.86
C THR A 109 -1.52 -1.81 -8.99
N PRO A 110 -0.71 -2.02 -7.95
CA PRO A 110 0.41 -2.95 -8.01
C PRO A 110 -0.06 -4.39 -8.19
N LEU A 111 0.71 -5.17 -8.96
CA LEU A 111 0.52 -6.61 -9.10
C LEU A 111 1.38 -7.34 -8.05
N TRP A 112 0.75 -8.23 -7.29
CA TRP A 112 1.39 -9.11 -6.34
C TRP A 112 1.69 -10.49 -6.95
N LYS A 113 2.97 -10.88 -7.07
CA LYS A 113 3.38 -12.24 -7.45
C LYS A 113 4.15 -12.91 -6.31
N ASP A 114 5.43 -12.61 -6.21
CA ASP A 114 6.31 -12.92 -5.07
C ASP A 114 6.51 -11.71 -4.15
N ARG A 115 6.42 -10.51 -4.74
CA ARG A 115 6.50 -9.19 -4.11
C ARG A 115 5.60 -8.22 -4.89
N PRO A 116 5.41 -6.96 -4.46
CA PRO A 116 4.63 -6.02 -5.25
C PRO A 116 5.43 -5.51 -6.44
N TYR A 117 4.78 -5.43 -7.59
CA TYR A 117 5.32 -4.87 -8.83
C TYR A 117 4.46 -3.73 -9.31
N ASP A 118 5.11 -2.62 -9.63
CA ASP A 118 4.50 -1.58 -10.44
C ASP A 118 4.47 -2.06 -11.89
N HIS A 119 3.39 -1.75 -12.59
CA HIS A 119 3.24 -2.07 -14.00
C HIS A 119 3.36 -0.79 -14.83
N ARG A 120 3.88 -0.92 -16.05
CA ARG A 120 3.89 0.14 -17.06
C ARG A 120 3.35 -0.41 -18.36
N VAL A 121 2.35 0.30 -18.90
CA VAL A 121 1.84 0.10 -20.25
C VAL A 121 2.34 1.25 -21.13
N GLU A 122 3.06 0.93 -22.21
CA GLU A 122 3.48 1.89 -23.23
C GLU A 122 2.71 1.64 -24.53
N THR A 123 2.28 2.71 -25.20
CA THR A 123 1.55 2.63 -26.47
C THR A 123 2.29 3.39 -27.56
N ASP A 124 2.67 2.70 -28.64
CA ASP A 124 3.27 3.26 -29.85
C ASP A 124 2.44 2.88 -31.08
N GLY A 125 1.53 3.77 -31.49
CA GLY A 125 0.59 3.50 -32.55
C GLY A 125 -0.42 2.41 -32.15
N GLU A 126 -0.40 1.29 -32.86
CA GLU A 126 -1.23 0.11 -32.57
C GLU A 126 -0.53 -0.87 -31.61
N THR A 127 0.79 -0.72 -31.43
CA THR A 127 1.58 -1.60 -30.58
C THR A 127 1.47 -1.16 -29.12
N ARG A 128 1.16 -2.11 -28.24
CA ARG A 128 1.15 -1.97 -26.79
C ARG A 128 2.26 -2.82 -26.18
N ARG A 129 2.89 -2.30 -25.13
CA ARG A 129 3.92 -3.00 -24.35
C ARG A 129 3.58 -2.97 -22.87
N LEU A 130 3.55 -4.12 -22.23
CA LEU A 130 3.43 -4.31 -20.79
C LEU A 130 4.80 -4.65 -20.20
N SER A 131 5.18 -4.00 -19.11
CA SER A 131 6.38 -4.30 -18.35
C SER A 131 6.12 -4.14 -16.85
N PHE A 132 6.94 -4.82 -16.03
CA PHE A 132 6.84 -4.79 -14.58
C PHE A 132 8.15 -4.35 -13.95
N GLU A 133 8.07 -3.51 -12.93
CA GLU A 133 9.18 -3.09 -12.10
C GLU A 133 8.91 -3.50 -10.66
N ALA A 134 9.84 -4.21 -10.04
CA ALA A 134 9.68 -4.60 -8.64
C ALA A 134 9.72 -3.38 -7.74
N GLN A 135 8.73 -3.24 -6.88
CA GLN A 135 8.85 -2.29 -5.78
C GLN A 135 9.96 -2.79 -4.84
N THR A 136 10.83 -1.86 -4.44
CA THR A 136 11.92 -2.12 -3.50
C THR A 136 11.68 -1.45 -2.14
N GLU A 137 10.65 -0.62 -2.03
CA GLU A 137 10.35 0.17 -0.86
C GLU A 137 8.85 0.39 -0.67
N TYR A 138 8.43 0.52 0.59
CA TYR A 138 7.12 1.00 0.96
C TYR A 138 7.02 2.52 0.77
N ALA A 139 5.83 2.99 0.40
CA ALA A 139 5.52 4.41 0.29
C ALA A 139 5.66 5.21 1.61
N SER A 140 5.70 4.52 2.75
CA SER A 140 5.94 5.12 4.06
C SER A 140 6.82 4.18 4.88
N PRO A 141 7.74 4.73 5.71
CA PRO A 141 8.60 3.91 6.54
C PRO A 141 7.78 3.10 7.55
N ARG A 142 8.23 1.88 7.79
CA ARG A 142 7.75 1.00 8.85
C ARG A 142 8.35 1.45 10.16
N THR A 143 7.57 1.35 11.23
CA THR A 143 7.93 1.97 12.50
C THR A 143 8.37 0.93 13.51
N LEU A 144 9.32 1.29 14.37
CA LEU A 144 9.58 0.58 15.61
C LEU A 144 8.85 1.28 16.75
N GLU A 145 8.10 0.52 17.53
CA GLU A 145 7.49 0.96 18.79
C GLU A 145 8.21 0.28 19.96
N LEU A 146 8.76 1.10 20.85
CA LEU A 146 9.42 0.65 22.08
C LEU A 146 8.47 0.90 23.26
N TRP A 147 8.10 -0.15 23.98
CA TRP A 147 7.20 -0.08 25.12
C TRP A 147 7.91 -0.49 26.41
N ASN A 148 7.90 0.38 27.41
CA ASN A 148 8.41 0.10 28.74
C ASN A 148 7.25 -0.31 29.67
N ASP A 149 7.10 -1.61 29.92
CA ASP A 149 6.12 -2.19 30.83
C ASP A 149 6.71 -2.35 32.25
N THR A 150 7.42 -1.32 32.70
CA THR A 150 7.92 -1.21 34.07
C THR A 150 7.50 0.12 34.67
N ASP A 151 7.51 0.24 36.00
CA ASP A 151 7.19 1.50 36.68
C ASP A 151 8.35 2.53 36.67
N GLU A 152 9.53 2.15 36.15
CA GLU A 152 10.76 2.95 36.18
C GLU A 152 11.18 3.37 34.78
N SER A 153 11.87 4.50 34.64
CA SER A 153 12.41 4.91 33.34
C SER A 153 13.54 3.98 32.89
N VAL A 154 13.52 3.57 31.62
CA VAL A 154 14.55 2.76 30.99
C VAL A 154 15.28 3.55 29.91
N THR A 155 16.58 3.29 29.74
CA THR A 155 17.36 3.80 28.61
C THR A 155 17.73 2.62 27.72
N ALA A 156 17.32 2.68 26.46
CA ALA A 156 17.50 1.62 25.48
C ALA A 156 18.19 2.17 24.23
N THR A 157 19.28 1.54 23.81
CA THR A 157 19.89 1.74 22.50
C THR A 157 19.30 0.72 21.54
N VAL A 158 18.80 1.21 20.41
CA VAL A 158 18.18 0.44 19.35
C VAL A 158 19.04 0.57 18.11
N THR A 159 19.49 -0.56 17.58
CA THR A 159 20.24 -0.64 16.34
C THR A 159 19.50 -1.57 15.38
N ILE A 160 19.19 -1.07 14.19
CA ILE A 160 18.62 -1.87 13.10
C ILE A 160 19.56 -1.73 11.90
N THR A 161 19.97 -2.87 11.36
CA THR A 161 20.96 -2.95 10.28
C THR A 161 20.38 -3.71 9.10
N ASP A 162 20.64 -3.26 7.87
CA ASP A 162 20.24 -3.98 6.66
C ASP A 162 21.22 -5.10 6.26
N GLU A 163 20.93 -5.79 5.17
CA GLU A 163 21.73 -6.91 4.65
C GLU A 163 23.16 -6.54 4.21
N ASP A 164 23.43 -5.24 4.01
CA ASP A 164 24.75 -4.70 3.65
C ASP A 164 25.53 -4.22 4.90
N ASP A 165 25.05 -4.55 6.10
CA ASP A 165 25.57 -4.08 7.39
C ASP A 165 25.45 -2.53 7.56
N GLU A 166 24.54 -1.86 6.84
CA GLU A 166 24.26 -0.43 6.99
C GLU A 166 23.20 -0.18 8.08
N ALA A 167 23.53 0.64 9.07
CA ALA A 167 22.60 1.00 10.14
C ALA A 167 21.50 1.94 9.61
N VAL A 168 20.27 1.43 9.54
CA VAL A 168 19.07 2.21 9.20
C VAL A 168 18.47 2.90 10.43
N VAL A 169 18.69 2.32 11.62
CA VAL A 169 18.44 2.95 12.92
C VAL A 169 19.63 2.72 13.82
N ASP A 170 20.11 3.77 14.47
CA ASP A 170 21.08 3.71 15.57
C ASP A 170 20.79 4.89 16.51
N THR A 171 19.99 4.63 17.54
CA THR A 171 19.52 5.69 18.44
C THR A 171 19.26 5.17 19.84
N THR A 172 19.43 6.06 20.82
CA THR A 172 19.15 5.78 22.24
C THR A 172 17.88 6.53 22.67
N PHE A 173 16.94 5.80 23.26
CA PHE A 173 15.71 6.32 23.85
C PHE A 173 15.80 6.30 25.37
N ALA A 174 15.20 7.30 26.01
CA ALA A 174 14.83 7.24 27.42
C ALA A 174 13.30 7.18 27.47
N VAL A 175 12.77 6.05 27.93
CA VAL A 175 11.31 5.78 27.96
C VAL A 175 10.88 5.75 29.41
N GLU A 176 9.91 6.59 29.80
CA GLU A 176 9.38 6.54 31.17
C GLU A 176 8.57 5.26 31.42
N GLY A 177 8.26 4.99 32.69
CA GLY A 177 7.48 3.82 33.07
C GLY A 177 6.06 3.88 32.47
N ASP A 178 5.57 2.74 32.00
CA ASP A 178 4.29 2.59 31.28
C ASP A 178 4.16 3.42 29.98
N GLU A 179 5.25 3.99 29.47
CA GLU A 179 5.26 4.82 28.25
C GLU A 179 5.81 4.10 27.01
N ARG A 180 5.60 4.73 25.86
CA ARG A 180 6.00 4.22 24.55
C ARG A 180 6.70 5.29 23.73
N GLU A 181 7.73 4.88 23.02
CA GLU A 181 8.42 5.68 22.02
C GLU A 181 8.26 5.05 20.65
N ARG A 182 8.22 5.87 19.59
CA ARG A 182 8.11 5.39 18.21
C ARG A 182 9.11 6.08 17.31
N VAL A 183 9.71 5.30 16.41
CA VAL A 183 10.67 5.80 15.41
C VAL A 183 10.41 5.17 14.05
N ASP A 184 10.68 5.91 12.99
CA ASP A 184 10.74 5.36 11.64
C ASP A 184 11.96 4.43 11.55
N ALA A 185 11.75 3.20 11.13
CA ALA A 185 12.77 2.16 11.17
C ALA A 185 13.31 1.80 9.78
N ALA A 186 12.45 1.38 8.87
CA ALA A 186 12.88 0.93 7.54
C ALA A 186 11.78 1.15 6.50
N SER A 187 12.16 1.59 5.30
CA SER A 187 11.23 1.70 4.16
C SER A 187 11.46 0.65 3.09
N ARG A 188 12.66 0.07 3.00
CA ARG A 188 12.99 -0.92 1.96
C ARG A 188 12.50 -2.31 2.34
N PHE A 189 12.19 -3.12 1.33
CA PHE A 189 11.99 -4.54 1.54
C PHE A 189 13.32 -5.23 1.78
N GLY A 190 13.32 -6.22 2.67
CA GLY A 190 14.51 -6.98 2.98
C GLY A 190 14.47 -7.59 4.37
N THR A 191 15.62 -8.14 4.75
CA THR A 191 15.85 -8.70 6.08
C THR A 191 16.75 -7.76 6.86
N TYR A 192 16.39 -7.50 8.11
CA TYR A 192 17.09 -6.59 8.99
C TYR A 192 17.51 -7.29 10.27
N ASP A 193 18.72 -6.99 10.75
CA ASP A 193 19.17 -7.39 12.08
C ASP A 193 18.82 -6.30 13.09
N VAL A 194 18.15 -6.69 14.17
CA VAL A 194 17.71 -5.80 15.25
C VAL A 194 18.48 -6.15 16.52
N GLU A 195 19.08 -5.14 17.15
CA GLU A 195 19.71 -5.23 18.47
C GLU A 195 19.12 -4.17 19.40
N ILE A 196 18.74 -4.61 20.59
CA ILE A 196 18.27 -3.76 21.68
C ILE A 196 19.21 -3.94 22.87
N GLU A 197 19.82 -2.87 23.35
CA GLU A 197 20.69 -2.87 24.54
C GLU A 197 20.18 -1.87 25.58
N LEU A 198 19.96 -2.32 26.81
CA LEU A 198 19.60 -1.46 27.94
C LEU A 198 20.84 -0.99 28.71
N GLU A 199 20.75 0.15 29.39
CA GLU A 199 21.84 0.68 30.22
C GLU A 199 22.27 -0.29 31.36
N ASP A 200 21.35 -1.15 31.82
CA ASP A 200 21.64 -2.18 32.83
C ASP A 200 22.46 -3.38 32.30
N GLY A 201 22.73 -3.39 30.98
CA GLY A 201 23.51 -4.41 30.28
C GLY A 201 22.69 -5.59 29.76
N ARG A 202 21.36 -5.61 29.94
CA ARG A 202 20.48 -6.56 29.23
C ARG A 202 20.47 -6.23 27.75
N ARG A 203 20.41 -7.28 26.93
CA ARG A 203 20.41 -7.16 25.48
C ARG A 203 19.57 -8.26 24.85
N GLU A 204 18.95 -7.94 23.74
CA GLU A 204 18.21 -8.88 22.90
C GLU A 204 18.48 -8.60 21.43
N THR A 205 18.49 -9.65 20.62
CA THR A 205 18.73 -9.55 19.18
C THR A 205 17.71 -10.39 18.44
N ASP A 206 17.19 -9.87 17.34
CA ASP A 206 16.26 -10.61 16.49
C ASP A 206 16.42 -10.22 15.01
N THR A 207 15.75 -10.96 14.14
CA THR A 207 15.71 -10.68 12.71
C THR A 207 14.31 -10.21 12.32
N TRP A 208 14.24 -9.06 11.65
CA TRP A 208 13.00 -8.48 11.15
C TRP A 208 12.91 -8.61 9.62
N GLU A 209 11.94 -9.39 9.17
CA GLU A 209 11.66 -9.59 7.75
C GLU A 209 10.58 -8.61 7.27
N LEU A 210 10.99 -7.63 6.47
CA LEU A 210 10.10 -6.71 5.78
C LEU A 210 9.90 -7.15 4.35
N PHE A 211 9.12 -8.21 4.19
CA PHE A 211 8.51 -8.52 2.90
C PHE A 211 7.05 -8.10 3.00
N ALA A 212 6.48 -7.59 1.91
CA ALA A 212 5.03 -7.46 1.86
C ALA A 212 4.44 -8.90 1.85
N PRO A 213 3.53 -9.25 2.76
CA PRO A 213 2.82 -10.52 2.68
C PRO A 213 1.53 -10.38 1.86
N LYS A 214 1.05 -11.50 1.31
CA LYS A 214 -0.15 -11.60 0.44
C LYS A 214 -1.47 -11.33 1.17
N SER A 215 -1.50 -11.32 2.50
CA SER A 215 -2.74 -11.22 3.31
C SER A 215 -2.57 -10.56 4.68
N GLU A 216 -1.34 -10.42 5.13
CA GLU A 216 -0.97 -9.74 6.37
C GLU A 216 -0.04 -8.61 5.96
N GLY A 217 -0.04 -7.46 6.61
CA GLY A 217 1.01 -6.48 6.44
C GLY A 217 1.83 -6.38 7.70
N VAL A 218 3.14 -6.28 7.54
CA VAL A 218 4.03 -5.89 8.63
C VAL A 218 4.06 -4.36 8.64
N ASP A 219 3.46 -3.73 9.64
CA ASP A 219 3.51 -2.27 9.80
C ASP A 219 4.80 -1.80 10.47
N GLY A 220 5.47 -2.71 11.17
CA GLY A 220 6.53 -2.33 12.08
C GLY A 220 7.08 -3.46 12.92
N LEU A 221 7.80 -3.05 13.96
CA LEU A 221 8.32 -3.89 15.02
C LEU A 221 7.83 -3.34 16.36
N THR A 222 7.48 -4.22 17.29
CA THR A 222 7.22 -3.84 18.69
C THR A 222 8.32 -4.44 19.56
N VAL A 223 8.88 -3.62 20.44
CA VAL A 223 9.85 -4.04 21.45
C VAL A 223 9.23 -3.82 22.82
N GLY A 224 8.99 -4.91 23.55
CA GLY A 224 8.50 -4.87 24.93
C GLY A 224 9.66 -4.98 25.91
N ILE A 225 9.74 -4.07 26.88
CA ILE A 225 10.71 -4.13 27.97
C ILE A 225 9.95 -4.37 29.27
N THR A 226 10.25 -5.47 29.95
CA THR A 226 9.76 -5.75 31.30
C THR A 226 10.92 -5.75 32.30
N ALA A 227 10.63 -6.01 33.57
CA ALA A 227 11.65 -6.16 34.61
C ALA A 227 12.62 -7.32 34.33
N ASP A 228 12.15 -8.37 33.65
CA ASP A 228 12.89 -9.63 33.52
C ASP A 228 13.39 -9.88 32.09
N GLU A 229 12.72 -9.34 31.07
CA GLU A 229 13.01 -9.65 29.67
C GLU A 229 12.83 -8.45 28.72
N ILE A 230 13.40 -8.60 27.52
CA ILE A 230 13.15 -7.77 26.35
C ILE A 230 12.52 -8.70 25.31
N SER A 231 11.36 -8.35 24.77
CA SER A 231 10.72 -9.08 23.67
C SER A 231 10.76 -8.23 22.41
N ILE A 232 10.98 -8.88 21.26
CA ILE A 232 10.94 -8.26 19.95
C ILE A 232 9.91 -9.04 19.14
N GLU A 233 8.90 -8.35 18.63
CA GLU A 233 7.78 -8.98 17.90
C GLU A 233 7.42 -8.15 16.66
N PRO A 234 7.16 -8.78 15.50
CA PRO A 234 6.65 -8.07 14.34
C PRO A 234 5.25 -7.52 14.61
N LEU A 235 5.01 -6.26 14.24
CA LEU A 235 3.69 -5.67 14.28
C LEU A 235 2.93 -6.07 13.01
N ILE A 236 2.22 -7.19 13.09
CA ILE A 236 1.43 -7.75 12.00
C ILE A 236 -0.02 -7.26 12.12
N TRP A 237 -0.58 -6.75 11.03
CA TRP A 237 -2.03 -6.56 10.90
C TRP A 237 -2.54 -7.40 9.72
N ALA A 238 -3.71 -8.00 9.89
CA ALA A 238 -4.37 -8.72 8.81
C ALA A 238 -5.23 -7.74 8.02
N TYR A 239 -5.09 -7.73 6.69
CA TYR A 239 -6.09 -7.06 5.86
C TYR A 239 -7.23 -8.06 5.68
N ASP A 240 -8.41 -7.73 6.19
CA ASP A 240 -9.67 -8.30 5.67
C ASP A 240 -9.94 -7.67 4.30
N PHE A 241 -9.10 -7.96 3.30
CA PHE A 241 -9.40 -7.62 1.92
C PHE A 241 -10.24 -8.73 1.30
N GLU A 242 -11.46 -8.36 0.90
CA GLU A 242 -12.21 -9.18 -0.02
C GLU A 242 -11.43 -9.21 -1.35
N PRO A 243 -11.04 -10.40 -1.83
CA PRO A 243 -10.35 -10.51 -3.11
C PRO A 243 -11.19 -9.83 -4.19
N CYS A 244 -10.55 -9.11 -5.12
CA CYS A 244 -11.29 -8.49 -6.20
C CYS A 244 -12.21 -9.53 -6.84
N PRO A 245 -13.55 -9.32 -6.82
CA PRO A 245 -14.48 -10.25 -7.41
C PRO A 245 -14.34 -10.09 -8.91
N MET A 246 -13.30 -10.68 -9.48
CA MET A 246 -13.15 -10.74 -10.92
C MET A 246 -14.14 -11.80 -11.41
N GLN A 247 -15.42 -11.41 -11.45
CA GLN A 247 -16.50 -12.22 -12.01
C GLN A 247 -16.59 -11.88 -13.49
N TRP A 248 -16.10 -12.81 -14.31
CA TRP A 248 -16.08 -12.72 -15.77
C TRP A 248 -17.48 -13.02 -16.30
N GLU A 249 -18.33 -12.02 -16.49
CA GLU A 249 -19.55 -12.20 -17.26
C GLU A 249 -19.23 -12.04 -18.75
N ARG A 250 -19.23 -13.17 -19.49
CA ARG A 250 -19.42 -13.11 -20.95
C ARG A 250 -20.81 -12.54 -21.19
N THR A 251 -20.88 -11.27 -21.57
CA THR A 251 -22.10 -10.68 -22.11
C THR A 251 -22.21 -11.01 -23.59
#